data_AF-A0A7S1IY04-F1
#
_entry.id   AF-A0A7S1IY04-F1
#
_cell.length_a   1.000
_cell.length_b   1.000
_cell.length_c   1.000
_cell.angle_alpha   90.00
_cell.angle_beta   90.00
_cell.angle_gamma   90.00
#
_symmetry.space_group_name_H-M   'P 1'
#
loop_
_entity.id
_entity.type
_entity.pdbx_description
1 polymer ?
#
loop_
_entity_poly.entity_id
_entity_poly.type
_entity_poly.pdbx_seq_one_letter_code
_entity_poly.pdbx_strand_id
1 'polypeptide(L)'
;HGWDKVKAALLQYQSMHGDLLVPQRFVIPDDGQWQPELWGMRLGQTVYSIRNNGTYSEHRAELEAIGFDFGAQAIASHGWDKVKAALLQYRSVHGDLLV
;
A
#
# COMPACT_ATOMS: atom_id res chain seq x y z
N HIS A 1 16.76 -10.06 1.15
CA HIS A 1 15.54 -10.81 0.77
C HIS A 1 14.23 -10.17 1.27
N GLY A 2 14.18 -8.86 1.55
CA GLY A 2 12.91 -8.17 1.89
C GLY A 2 12.15 -7.66 0.67
N TRP A 3 12.84 -7.46 -0.46
CA TRP A 3 12.30 -6.85 -1.66
C TRP A 3 11.16 -7.65 -2.30
N ASP A 4 11.32 -8.98 -2.45
CA ASP A 4 10.31 -9.82 -3.11
C ASP A 4 8.94 -9.73 -2.42
N LYS A 5 8.94 -9.68 -1.09
CA LYS A 5 7.71 -9.50 -0.30
C LYS A 5 7.09 -8.12 -0.51
N VAL A 6 7.91 -7.08 -0.58
CA VAL A 6 7.45 -5.70 -0.84
C VAL A 6 6.85 -5.59 -2.24
N LYS A 7 7.53 -6.15 -3.25
CA LYS A 7 7.04 -6.19 -4.62
C LYS A 7 5.72 -6.96 -4.72
N ALA A 8 5.63 -8.14 -4.11
CA ALA A 8 4.39 -8.92 -4.08
C ALA A 8 3.25 -8.15 -3.41
N ALA A 9 3.51 -7.47 -2.29
CA ALA A 9 2.54 -6.64 -1.60
C ALA A 9 2.07 -5.45 -2.46
N LEU A 10 2.96 -4.78 -3.18
CA LEU A 10 2.60 -3.68 -4.08
C LEU A 10 1.74 -4.15 -5.26
N LEU A 11 2.11 -5.25 -5.89
CA LEU A 11 1.33 -5.84 -6.99
C LEU A 11 -0.07 -6.26 -6.53
N GLN A 12 -0.16 -6.91 -5.37
CA GLN A 12 -1.46 -7.29 -4.80
C GLN A 12 -2.31 -6.05 -4.49
N TYR A 13 -1.72 -5.03 -3.84
CA TYR A 13 -2.41 -3.77 -3.56
C TYR A 13 -2.94 -3.12 -4.85
N GLN A 14 -2.09 -3.02 -5.87
CA GLN A 14 -2.46 -2.49 -7.18
C GLN A 14 -3.59 -3.29 -7.82
N SER A 15 -3.58 -4.62 -7.73
CA SER A 15 -4.66 -5.45 -8.28
C SER A 15 -6.00 -5.23 -7.58
N MET A 16 -6.00 -4.89 -6.29
CA MET A 16 -7.24 -4.68 -5.52
C MET A 16 -7.76 -3.24 -5.61
N HIS A 17 -6.86 -2.26 -5.66
CA HIS A 17 -7.21 -0.84 -5.60
C HIS A 17 -7.08 -0.10 -6.94
N GLY A 18 -6.38 -0.69 -7.91
CA GLY A 18 -6.10 -0.08 -9.22
C GLY A 18 -5.01 1.01 -9.19
N ASP A 19 -4.46 1.33 -8.03
CA ASP A 19 -3.35 2.29 -7.88
C ASP A 19 -2.35 1.85 -6.81
N LEU A 20 -1.21 2.54 -6.75
CA LEU A 20 -0.17 2.34 -5.73
C LEU A 20 -0.18 3.46 -4.68
N LEU A 21 -1.35 4.05 -4.44
CA LEU A 21 -1.54 5.09 -3.45
C LEU A 21 -1.75 4.53 -2.05
N VAL A 22 -0.76 3.79 -1.56
CA VAL A 22 -0.85 3.13 -0.26
C VAL A 22 -0.83 4.17 0.88
N PRO A 23 -1.84 4.18 1.77
CA PRO A 23 -1.85 5.04 2.95
C PRO A 23 -0.65 4.75 3.86
N GLN A 24 -0.02 5.79 4.43
CA GLN A 24 1.20 5.63 5.25
C GLN A 24 1.04 4.64 6.42
N ARG A 25 -0.16 4.56 7.03
CA ARG A 25 -0.45 3.67 8.16
C ARG A 25 -1.04 2.32 7.74
N PHE A 26 -1.11 2.03 6.45
CA PHE A 26 -1.65 0.77 5.95
C PHE A 26 -0.77 -0.40 6.39
N VAL A 27 -1.42 -1.38 7.03
CA VAL A 27 -0.85 -2.66 7.42
C VAL A 27 -1.65 -3.74 6.71
N ILE A 28 -0.96 -4.70 6.11
CA ILE A 28 -1.61 -5.81 5.41
C ILE A 28 -2.41 -6.62 6.44
N PRO A 29 -3.74 -6.70 6.29
CA PRO A 29 -4.58 -7.51 7.16
C PRO A 29 -4.34 -9.00 6.94
N ASP A 30 -4.60 -9.81 7.96
CA ASP A 30 -4.65 -11.27 7.91
C ASP A 30 -5.94 -11.79 7.27
N ASP A 31 -6.34 -11.18 6.16
CA ASP A 31 -7.48 -11.66 5.37
C ASP A 31 -7.00 -12.59 4.23
N GLY A 32 -7.92 -13.43 3.74
CA GLY A 32 -7.63 -14.38 2.66
C GLY A 32 -7.37 -13.73 1.29
N GLN A 33 -7.39 -12.39 1.17
CA GLN A 33 -7.03 -11.67 -0.05
C GLN A 33 -5.51 -11.48 -0.17
N TRP A 34 -4.78 -11.60 0.95
CA TRP A 34 -3.33 -11.48 0.99
C TRP A 34 -2.66 -12.83 1.23
N GLN A 35 -1.45 -12.99 0.71
CA GLN A 35 -0.63 -14.16 1.03
C GLN A 35 -0.25 -14.13 2.53
N PRO A 36 -0.32 -15.27 3.24
CA PRO A 36 -0.03 -15.32 4.68
C PRO A 36 1.33 -14.75 5.08
N GLU A 37 2.31 -14.83 4.19
CA GLU A 37 3.67 -14.31 4.40
C GLU A 37 3.78 -12.77 4.40
N LEU A 38 2.72 -12.09 3.95
CA LEU A 38 2.62 -10.64 3.87
C LEU A 38 1.81 -10.04 5.02
N TRP A 39 1.06 -10.86 5.76
CA TRP A 39 0.22 -10.42 6.87
C TRP A 39 1.03 -9.66 7.94
N GLY A 40 0.47 -8.56 8.43
CA GLY A 40 1.12 -7.70 9.41
C GLY A 40 2.22 -6.80 8.83
N MET A 41 2.54 -6.89 7.54
CA MET A 41 3.52 -6.01 6.91
C MET A 41 3.00 -4.56 6.88
N ARG A 42 3.83 -3.62 7.36
CA ARG A 42 3.57 -2.18 7.32
C ARG A 42 3.86 -1.60 5.93
N LEU A 43 3.11 -2.05 4.92
CA LEU A 43 3.32 -1.67 3.51
C LEU A 43 3.29 -0.15 3.33
N GLY A 44 2.43 0.58 4.04
CA GLY A 44 2.38 2.04 3.99
C GLY A 44 3.68 2.74 4.42
N GLN A 45 4.34 2.22 5.46
CA GLN A 45 5.64 2.73 5.92
C GLN A 45 6.76 2.41 4.94
N THR A 46 6.71 1.22 4.33
CA THR A 46 7.66 0.84 3.27
C THR A 46 7.54 1.77 2.07
N VAL A 47 6.31 2.02 1.60
CA VAL A 47 6.03 2.95 0.49
C VAL A 47 6.50 4.38 0.82
N TYR A 48 6.24 4.84 2.04
CA TYR A 48 6.75 6.12 2.52
C TYR A 48 8.29 6.17 2.47
N SER A 49 8.96 5.10 2.88
CA SER A 49 10.43 5.04 2.90
C SER A 49 11.04 4.94 1.51
N ILE A 50 10.37 4.26 0.57
CA ILE A 50 10.76 4.23 -0.85
C ILE A 50 10.74 5.66 -1.43
N ARG A 51 9.69 6.44 -1.16
CA ARG A 51 9.54 7.80 -1.70
C ARG A 51 10.47 8.82 -1.05
N ASN A 52 10.68 8.76 0.26
CA ASN A 52 11.37 9.82 1.01
C ASN A 52 12.81 9.46 1.40
N ASN A 53 13.12 8.17 1.58
CA ASN A 53 14.39 7.72 2.15
C ASN A 53 15.23 6.92 1.14
N GLY A 54 14.79 6.78 -0.11
CA GLY A 54 15.50 6.01 -1.14
C GLY A 54 15.61 4.51 -0.84
N THR A 55 14.72 3.97 0.01
CA THR A 55 14.68 2.53 0.29
C THR A 55 14.42 1.76 -1.00
N TYR A 56 15.14 0.65 -1.22
CA TYR A 56 15.07 -0.15 -2.46
C TYR A 56 15.38 0.64 -3.75
N SER A 57 16.28 1.63 -3.67
CA SER A 57 16.74 2.38 -4.84
C SER A 57 17.34 1.49 -5.93
N GLU A 58 17.97 0.37 -5.56
CA GLU A 58 18.47 -0.65 -6.49
C GLU A 58 17.36 -1.31 -7.33
N HIS A 59 16.13 -1.31 -6.85
CA HIS A 59 14.95 -1.85 -7.52
C HIS A 59 14.06 -0.77 -8.15
N ARG A 60 14.59 0.45 -8.33
CA ARG A 60 13.84 1.56 -8.92
C ARG A 60 13.23 1.21 -10.28
N ALA A 61 13.98 0.55 -11.16
CA ALA A 61 13.49 0.16 -12.47
C ALA A 61 12.28 -0.79 -12.38
N GLU A 62 12.27 -1.69 -11.40
CA GLU A 62 11.13 -2.59 -11.16
C GLU A 62 9.91 -1.83 -10.61
N LEU A 63 10.13 -0.84 -9.74
CA LEU A 63 9.07 0.04 -9.24
C LEU A 63 8.45 0.86 -10.37
N GLU A 64 9.27 1.43 -11.25
CA GLU A 64 8.79 2.18 -12.41
C GLU A 64 8.03 1.26 -13.38
N ALA A 65 8.50 0.02 -13.59
CA ALA A 65 7.83 -0.95 -14.45
C ALA A 65 6.42 -1.36 -13.95
N ILE A 66 6.19 -1.35 -12.63
CA ILE A 66 4.86 -1.59 -12.06
C ILE A 66 4.03 -0.31 -11.94
N GLY A 67 4.51 0.83 -12.45
CA GLY A 67 3.81 2.11 -12.42
C GLY A 67 3.85 2.82 -11.08
N PHE A 68 4.88 2.57 -10.25
CA PHE A 68 5.03 3.25 -8.97
C PHE A 68 5.41 4.73 -9.16
N ASP A 69 4.53 5.61 -8.67
CA ASP A 69 4.79 7.05 -8.65
C ASP A 69 5.69 7.42 -7.45
N PHE A 70 6.88 7.96 -7.77
CA PHE A 70 7.87 8.46 -6.80
C PHE A 70 7.63 9.91 -6.37
N GLY A 71 6.71 10.62 -7.01
CA GLY A 71 6.28 11.95 -6.61
C GLY A 71 5.71 11.94 -5.20
N ALA A 72 5.81 13.09 -4.52
CA ALA A 72 5.16 13.26 -3.25
C ALA A 72 3.64 13.10 -3.45
N GLN A 73 3.01 12.20 -2.69
CA GLN A 73 1.56 12.18 -2.54
C GLN A 73 1.13 13.45 -1.80
N ALA A 74 1.02 14.56 -2.52
CA ALA A 74 0.45 15.77 -1.97
C ALA A 74 -1.02 15.47 -1.62
N ILE A 75 -1.35 15.53 -0.32
CA ILE A 75 -2.71 15.36 0.21
C ILE A 75 -3.71 16.28 -0.53
N ALA A 76 -3.25 17.44 -0.99
CA ALA A 76 -4.09 18.41 -1.69
C ALA A 76 -4.59 17.94 -3.07
N SER A 77 -3.84 17.10 -3.80
CA SER A 77 -4.18 16.80 -5.20
C SER A 77 -5.05 15.56 -5.37
N HIS A 78 -4.95 14.58 -4.46
CA HIS A 78 -5.64 13.28 -4.56
C HIS A 78 -6.30 12.81 -3.25
N GLY A 79 -6.16 13.59 -2.16
CA GLY A 79 -6.18 13.03 -0.81
C GLY A 79 -7.52 12.94 -0.10
N TRP A 80 -8.64 13.51 -0.58
CA TRP A 80 -9.89 13.47 0.20
C TRP A 80 -10.90 12.44 -0.31
N ASP A 81 -11.15 12.39 -1.62
CA ASP A 81 -12.09 11.41 -2.18
C ASP A 81 -11.56 9.97 -2.09
N LYS A 82 -10.25 9.77 -2.27
CA LYS A 82 -9.62 8.44 -2.20
C LYS A 82 -9.40 7.93 -0.78
N VAL A 83 -9.01 8.81 0.16
CA VAL A 83 -8.92 8.44 1.58
C VAL A 83 -10.29 8.08 2.12
N LYS A 84 -11.34 8.79 1.71
CA LYS A 84 -12.73 8.43 2.03
C LYS A 84 -13.12 7.07 1.44
N ALA A 85 -12.76 6.77 0.19
CA ALA A 85 -13.01 5.45 -0.40
C ALA A 85 -12.29 4.32 0.35
N ALA A 86 -11.02 4.51 0.70
CA ALA A 86 -10.24 3.54 1.46
C ALA A 86 -10.78 3.34 2.90
N LEU A 87 -11.20 4.41 3.56
CA LEU A 87 -11.82 4.34 4.90
C LEU A 87 -13.21 3.70 4.87
N LEU A 88 -14.00 3.94 3.81
CA LEU A 88 -15.30 3.29 3.61
C LEU A 88 -15.15 1.79 3.33
N GLN A 89 -14.15 1.39 2.54
CA GLN A 89 -13.82 -0.02 2.33
C GLN A 89 -13.37 -0.69 3.63
N TYR A 90 -12.50 -0.05 4.40
CA TYR A 90 -12.03 -0.57 5.69
C TYR A 90 -13.17 -0.73 6.71
N ARG A 91 -14.11 0.23 6.75
CA ARG A 91 -15.33 0.14 7.57
C ARG A 91 -16.27 -0.99 7.11
N SER A 92 -16.35 -1.27 5.82
CA SER A 92 -17.19 -2.37 5.32
C SER A 92 -16.63 -3.75 5.64
N VAL A 93 -15.32 -3.88 5.86
CA VAL A 93 -14.64 -5.15 6.18
C VAL A 93 -14.49 -5.35 7.69
N HIS A 94 -14.36 -4.28 8.47
CA HIS A 94 -14.18 -4.34 9.93
C HIS A 94 -15.36 -3.78 10.76
N GLY A 95 -16.51 -3.54 10.12
CA GLY A 95 -17.67 -2.87 10.71
C GLY A 95 -18.75 -3.76 11.31
N ASP A 96 -18.42 -4.97 11.77
CA ASP A 96 -19.31 -5.71 12.67
C ASP A 96 -18.49 -6.56 13.66
N LEU A 97 -17.90 -5.87 14.64
CA LEU A 97 -17.58 -6.48 15.93
C LEU A 97 -18.20 -5.58 16.99
N LEU A 98 -19.41 -6.01 17.38
CA LEU A 98 -20.23 -5.53 18.47
C LEU A 98 -19.41 -5.09 19.69
N VAL A 99 -19.67 -3.85 20.14
CA VAL A 99 -20.07 -3.56 21.53
C VAL A 99 -20.94 -2.31 21.55
#